data_AF-A0A7X8US26-F1
#
_entry.id   AF-A0A7X8US26-F1
#
_cell.length_a   1.000
_cell.length_b   1.000
_cell.length_c   1.000
_cell.angle_alpha   90.00
_cell.angle_beta   90.00
_cell.angle_gamma   90.00
#
_symmetry.space_group_name_H-M   'P 1'
#
loop_
_entity.id
_entity.type
_entity.pdbx_description
1 polymer ?
#
loop_
_entity_poly.entity_id
_entity_poly.type
_entity_poly.pdbx_seq_one_letter_code
_entity_poly.pdbx_strand_id
1 'polypeptide(L)'
;MLDFAPIMHTKTWTTNQVGSYPESLRLGRTVIALLCAAWFAAGCTSQSGEVPEVRTDTVEAYGVVLDESATPKQVAYVLLRSLADDVHAAQAFQKDRQRQAVEQTFALAAYTEIERRILQAYGKEAKWQEGRRDRELFRVVDGWAPIVAHYVDSFDTDLEVANRKMQVVVEPGEKRADIYYPVCHDPSIEDPAKREAVILHIELAREAADNKLYWRVARVSYRGLAAVAHTRPSSSLPAGDTKH
;
A
#
# COMPACT_ATOMS: atom_id res chain seq x y z
N MET A 1 -21.86 39.22 -24.08
CA MET A 1 -20.72 39.86 -24.76
C MET A 1 -19.88 40.52 -23.67
N LEU A 2 -18.98 39.75 -23.06
CA LEU A 2 -18.04 40.19 -22.02
C LEU A 2 -16.75 39.42 -22.26
N ASP A 3 -15.75 40.13 -22.77
CA ASP A 3 -14.42 39.65 -23.07
C ASP A 3 -13.62 39.41 -21.79
N PHE A 4 -13.07 38.20 -21.65
CA PHE A 4 -12.04 37.89 -20.67
C PHE A 4 -10.72 37.69 -21.41
N ALA A 5 -9.81 38.65 -21.26
CA ALA A 5 -8.42 38.53 -21.70
C ALA A 5 -7.59 37.77 -20.65
N PRO A 6 -6.67 36.87 -21.05
CA PRO A 6 -5.77 36.20 -20.12
C PRO A 6 -4.48 36.99 -19.89
N ILE A 7 -4.13 37.17 -18.61
CA ILE A 7 -2.83 37.70 -18.16
C ILE A 7 -1.83 36.54 -18.15
N MET A 8 -0.89 36.54 -19.10
CA MET A 8 0.27 35.64 -19.08
C MET A 8 1.42 36.25 -18.29
N HIS A 9 1.76 35.64 -17.16
CA HIS A 9 3.01 35.90 -16.44
C HIS A 9 4.11 34.96 -16.96
N THR A 10 5.08 35.52 -17.69
CA THR A 10 6.33 34.84 -18.05
C THR A 10 7.31 34.93 -16.89
N LYS A 11 7.62 33.80 -16.25
CA LYS A 11 8.77 33.67 -15.34
C LYS A 11 10.00 33.25 -16.16
N THR A 12 10.95 34.16 -16.29
CA THR A 12 12.30 33.89 -16.77
C THR A 12 13.10 33.17 -15.68
N TRP A 13 13.64 32.00 -15.98
CA TRP A 13 14.58 31.29 -15.12
C TRP A 13 16.00 31.63 -15.54
N THR A 14 16.76 32.20 -14.62
CA THR A 14 18.18 32.53 -14.79
C THR A 14 19.02 31.27 -14.55
N THR A 15 19.67 30.77 -15.61
CA THR A 15 20.63 29.67 -15.55
C THR A 15 21.91 30.15 -14.87
N ASN A 16 22.16 29.69 -13.65
CA ASN A 16 23.42 29.93 -12.96
C ASN A 16 24.50 28.92 -13.40
N GLN A 17 25.66 29.52 -13.62
CA GLN A 17 26.90 29.02 -14.19
C GLN A 17 27.47 27.72 -13.59
N VAL A 18 28.11 26.99 -14.49
CA VAL A 18 28.84 25.74 -14.35
C VAL A 18 30.12 25.94 -13.53
N GLY A 19 30.25 25.22 -12.42
CA GLY A 19 31.52 25.06 -11.70
C GLY A 19 32.37 23.97 -12.36
N SER A 20 33.54 24.37 -12.86
CA SER A 20 34.58 23.51 -13.44
C SER A 20 35.25 22.65 -12.36
N TYR A 21 35.23 21.33 -12.53
CA TYR A 21 35.99 20.39 -11.69
C TYR A 21 37.34 20.05 -12.34
N PRO A 22 38.44 19.92 -11.56
CA PRO A 22 39.77 19.62 -12.09
C PRO A 22 39.92 18.20 -12.65
N GLU A 23 40.57 18.09 -13.81
CA GLU A 23 40.71 16.91 -14.69
C GLU A 23 41.76 15.86 -14.26
N SER A 24 42.19 15.81 -13.00
CA SER A 24 43.22 14.87 -12.57
C SER A 24 42.62 13.65 -11.87
N LEU A 25 42.09 12.67 -12.61
CA LEU A 25 41.88 11.26 -12.18
C LEU A 25 41.22 10.43 -13.31
N ARG A 26 41.88 10.36 -14.47
CA ARG A 26 41.54 9.46 -15.57
C ARG A 26 42.68 8.48 -15.80
N LEU A 27 42.71 7.36 -15.08
CA LEU A 27 43.39 6.10 -15.44
C LEU A 27 43.22 5.11 -14.27
N GLY A 28 42.16 4.30 -14.31
CA GLY A 28 41.93 3.25 -13.31
C GLY A 28 40.48 2.84 -13.03
N ARG A 29 39.51 3.10 -13.93
CA ARG A 29 38.07 2.82 -13.67
C ARG A 29 37.40 1.91 -14.72
N THR A 30 38.15 1.19 -15.56
CA THR A 30 37.55 0.51 -16.71
C THR A 30 37.25 -0.99 -16.49
N VAL A 31 37.62 -1.61 -15.36
CA VAL A 31 37.44 -3.07 -15.18
C VAL A 31 36.38 -3.46 -14.13
N ILE A 32 35.93 -2.56 -13.26
CA ILE A 32 34.94 -2.89 -12.20
C ILE A 32 33.49 -2.54 -12.59
N ALA A 33 33.28 -1.74 -13.64
CA ALA A 33 31.94 -1.30 -14.06
C ALA A 33 31.10 -2.37 -14.80
N LEU A 34 31.70 -3.48 -15.23
CA LEU A 34 31.02 -4.52 -16.02
C LEU A 34 30.41 -5.65 -15.17
N LEU A 35 30.75 -5.76 -13.88
CA LEU A 35 30.22 -6.82 -13.01
C LEU A 35 28.94 -6.40 -12.24
N CYS A 36 28.68 -5.10 -12.04
CA CYS A 36 27.46 -4.64 -11.37
C CYS A 36 26.24 -4.55 -12.29
N ALA A 37 26.42 -4.42 -13.61
CA ALA A 37 25.30 -4.30 -14.55
C ALA A 37 24.58 -5.63 -14.82
N ALA A 38 25.25 -6.77 -14.60
CA ALA A 38 24.65 -8.10 -14.79
C ALA A 38 23.69 -8.51 -13.65
N TRP A 39 23.80 -7.92 -12.46
CA TRP A 39 22.91 -8.21 -11.34
C TRP A 39 21.54 -7.51 -11.45
N PHE A 40 21.45 -6.37 -12.13
CA PHE A 40 20.17 -5.71 -12.39
C PHE A 40 19.40 -6.28 -13.58
N ALA A 41 20.06 -6.97 -14.51
CA ALA A 41 19.43 -7.52 -15.72
C ALA A 41 18.93 -8.97 -15.57
N ALA A 42 19.40 -9.73 -14.58
CA ALA A 42 19.04 -11.15 -14.39
C ALA A 42 17.84 -11.38 -13.44
N GLY A 43 17.30 -10.34 -12.80
CA GLY A 43 16.25 -10.48 -11.78
C GLY A 43 14.82 -10.18 -12.24
N CYS A 44 14.62 -9.55 -13.40
CA CYS A 44 13.30 -9.14 -13.89
C CYS A 44 12.78 -10.04 -15.03
N THR A 45 13.01 -11.35 -14.96
CA THR A 45 12.15 -12.26 -15.74
C THR A 45 10.80 -12.26 -15.04
N SER A 46 9.79 -11.66 -15.67
CA SER A 46 8.39 -11.74 -15.25
C SER A 46 8.10 -13.20 -14.92
N GLN A 47 8.05 -13.52 -13.63
CA GLN A 47 7.83 -14.87 -13.17
C GLN A 47 6.48 -15.26 -13.75
N SER A 48 6.50 -16.16 -14.73
CA SER A 48 5.31 -16.75 -15.36
C SER A 48 4.65 -17.69 -14.36
N GLY A 49 4.39 -17.19 -13.15
CA GLY A 49 3.62 -17.86 -12.15
C GLY A 49 2.20 -18.01 -12.67
N GLU A 50 1.62 -19.15 -12.35
CA GLU A 50 0.20 -19.38 -12.49
C GLU A 50 -0.54 -18.29 -11.70
N VAL A 51 -1.45 -17.57 -12.38
CA VAL A 51 -2.30 -16.58 -11.71
C VAL A 51 -3.30 -17.34 -10.85
N PRO A 52 -3.38 -17.05 -9.53
CA PRO A 52 -4.36 -17.71 -8.68
C PRO A 52 -5.79 -17.48 -9.19
N GLU A 53 -6.67 -18.46 -8.98
CA GLU A 53 -8.08 -18.33 -9.36
C GLU A 53 -8.77 -17.23 -8.56
N VAL A 54 -9.61 -16.44 -9.25
CA VAL A 54 -10.45 -15.41 -8.62
C VAL A 54 -11.59 -16.09 -7.87
N ARG A 55 -11.48 -16.15 -6.54
CA ARG A 55 -12.50 -16.75 -5.66
C ARG A 55 -12.87 -15.81 -4.51
N THR A 56 -14.16 -15.79 -4.17
CA THR A 56 -14.69 -15.04 -3.04
C THR A 56 -15.46 -15.99 -2.13
N ASP A 57 -14.71 -16.78 -1.36
CA ASP A 57 -15.18 -17.80 -0.45
C ASP A 57 -14.71 -17.53 0.99
N THR A 58 -15.10 -18.35 1.96
CA THR A 58 -14.56 -18.19 3.34
C THR A 58 -13.06 -18.45 3.34
N VAL A 59 -12.29 -17.54 3.93
CA VAL A 59 -10.83 -17.68 4.04
C VAL A 59 -10.47 -17.98 5.49
N GLU A 60 -9.74 -19.06 5.72
CA GLU A 60 -9.19 -19.39 7.04
C GLU A 60 -7.67 -19.24 7.02
N ALA A 61 -7.15 -18.33 7.83
CA ALA A 61 -5.72 -18.07 7.93
C ALA A 61 -5.37 -17.47 9.30
N TYR A 62 -4.20 -17.83 9.82
CA TYR A 62 -3.68 -17.36 11.11
C TYR A 62 -4.65 -17.51 12.29
N GLY A 63 -5.46 -18.58 12.28
CA GLY A 63 -6.46 -18.85 13.33
C GLY A 63 -7.71 -17.96 13.23
N VAL A 64 -7.91 -17.26 12.12
CA VAL A 64 -9.07 -16.39 11.87
C VAL A 64 -9.87 -16.94 10.70
N VAL A 65 -11.17 -17.06 10.88
CA VAL A 65 -12.14 -17.39 9.82
C VAL A 65 -12.75 -16.10 9.29
N LEU A 66 -12.61 -15.85 8.00
CA LEU A 66 -13.10 -14.67 7.30
C LEU A 66 -14.36 -14.98 6.49
N ASP A 67 -15.47 -15.18 7.20
CA ASP A 67 -16.81 -15.39 6.64
C ASP A 67 -17.63 -14.08 6.55
N GLU A 68 -18.95 -14.16 6.38
CA GLU A 68 -19.85 -12.99 6.33
C GLU A 68 -19.86 -12.14 7.62
N SER A 69 -19.49 -12.74 8.75
CA SER A 69 -19.49 -12.12 10.09
C SER A 69 -18.14 -11.47 10.43
N ALA A 70 -17.11 -11.71 9.61
CA ALA A 70 -15.79 -11.16 9.82
C ALA A 70 -15.82 -9.62 9.88
N THR A 71 -15.02 -9.06 10.79
CA THR A 71 -14.87 -7.61 10.91
C THR A 71 -13.82 -7.08 9.95
N PRO A 72 -13.87 -5.78 9.57
CA PRO A 72 -12.80 -5.17 8.78
C PRO A 72 -11.40 -5.36 9.39
N LYS A 73 -11.28 -5.30 10.72
CA LYS A 73 -9.99 -5.47 11.42
C LYS A 73 -9.41 -6.88 11.24
N GLN A 74 -10.25 -7.91 11.33
CA GLN A 74 -9.83 -9.30 11.11
C GLN A 74 -9.31 -9.49 9.68
N VAL A 75 -9.99 -8.93 8.68
CA VAL A 75 -9.52 -8.99 7.28
C VAL A 75 -8.19 -8.28 7.11
N ALA A 76 -8.02 -7.08 7.69
CA ALA A 76 -6.74 -6.37 7.64
C ALA A 76 -5.62 -7.09 8.39
N TYR A 77 -5.91 -7.74 9.52
CA TYR A 77 -4.92 -8.54 10.24
C TYR A 77 -4.40 -9.69 9.37
N VAL A 78 -5.29 -10.47 8.75
CA VAL A 78 -4.89 -11.57 7.86
C VAL A 78 -4.11 -11.03 6.65
N LEU A 79 -4.56 -9.91 6.06
CA LEU A 79 -3.82 -9.24 4.97
C LEU A 79 -2.38 -8.90 5.39
N LEU A 80 -2.21 -8.20 6.52
CA LEU A 80 -0.90 -7.76 6.98
C LEU A 80 0.03 -8.94 7.26
N ARG A 81 -0.49 -10.01 7.87
CA ARG A 81 0.26 -11.25 8.10
C ARG A 81 0.70 -11.91 6.79
N SER A 82 -0.20 -12.02 5.81
CA SER A 82 0.16 -12.58 4.49
C SER A 82 1.15 -11.72 3.72
N LEU A 83 1.07 -10.39 3.81
CA LEU A 83 2.07 -9.50 3.21
C LEU A 83 3.44 -9.62 3.89
N ALA A 84 3.48 -9.78 5.23
CA ALA A 84 4.73 -10.03 5.95
C ALA A 84 5.35 -11.37 5.55
N ASP A 85 4.54 -12.43 5.48
CA ASP A 85 5.01 -13.77 5.07
C ASP A 85 5.52 -13.78 3.63
N ASP A 86 4.89 -13.05 2.70
CA ASP A 86 5.39 -12.86 1.32
C ASP A 86 6.77 -12.20 1.32
N VAL A 87 6.90 -11.03 1.97
CA VAL A 87 8.15 -10.26 2.00
C VAL A 87 9.28 -11.07 2.65
N HIS A 88 9.02 -11.70 3.81
CA HIS A 88 10.03 -12.53 4.50
C HIS A 88 10.40 -13.76 3.67
N ALA A 89 9.44 -14.43 3.02
CA ALA A 89 9.73 -15.57 2.14
C ALA A 89 10.53 -15.16 0.90
N ALA A 90 10.21 -14.00 0.29
CA ALA A 90 10.95 -13.43 -0.83
C ALA A 90 12.41 -13.13 -0.45
N GLN A 91 12.63 -12.46 0.68
CA GLN A 91 13.96 -12.15 1.23
C GLN A 91 14.76 -13.42 1.55
N ALA A 92 14.10 -14.49 1.98
CA ALA A 92 14.69 -15.79 2.26
C ALA A 92 14.81 -16.71 1.03
N PHE A 93 14.42 -16.26 -0.17
CA PHE A 93 14.38 -17.05 -1.41
C PHE A 93 13.50 -18.32 -1.33
N GLN A 94 12.45 -18.30 -0.50
CA GLN A 94 11.53 -19.41 -0.27
C GLN A 94 10.30 -19.31 -1.18
N LYS A 95 10.48 -19.61 -2.47
CA LYS A 95 9.47 -19.43 -3.52
C LYS A 95 8.11 -20.07 -3.23
N ASP A 96 8.09 -21.28 -2.67
CA ASP A 96 6.82 -21.98 -2.39
C ASP A 96 6.03 -21.29 -1.27
N ARG A 97 6.71 -20.80 -0.23
CA ARG A 97 6.07 -20.03 0.83
C ARG A 97 5.60 -18.67 0.35
N GLN A 98 6.41 -18.03 -0.49
CA GLN A 98 6.04 -16.78 -1.14
C GLN A 98 4.76 -16.96 -1.96
N ARG A 99 4.69 -18.01 -2.79
CA ARG A 99 3.50 -18.34 -3.58
C ARG A 99 2.26 -18.53 -2.69
N GLN A 100 2.38 -19.28 -1.59
CA GLN A 100 1.27 -19.47 -0.64
C GLN A 100 0.79 -18.15 -0.02
N ALA A 101 1.71 -17.28 0.38
CA ALA A 101 1.39 -15.98 0.95
C ALA A 101 0.70 -15.05 -0.08
N VAL A 102 1.15 -15.08 -1.33
CA VAL A 102 0.53 -14.36 -2.45
C VAL A 102 -0.87 -14.90 -2.75
N GLU A 103 -1.06 -16.22 -2.79
CA GLU A 103 -2.37 -16.85 -3.00
C GLU A 103 -3.37 -16.47 -1.89
N GLN A 104 -2.92 -16.40 -0.64
CA GLN A 104 -3.74 -15.91 0.47
C GLN A 104 -4.08 -14.43 0.30
N THR A 105 -3.09 -13.59 -0.01
CA THR A 105 -3.30 -12.14 -0.24
C THR A 105 -4.29 -11.91 -1.37
N PHE A 106 -4.20 -12.70 -2.45
CA PHE A 106 -5.11 -12.65 -3.59
C PHE A 106 -6.53 -13.04 -3.19
N ALA A 107 -6.72 -14.11 -2.41
CA ALA A 107 -8.04 -14.52 -1.92
C ALA A 107 -8.78 -13.44 -1.08
N LEU A 108 -8.04 -12.48 -0.52
CA LEU A 108 -8.61 -11.35 0.23
C LEU A 108 -9.00 -10.16 -0.65
N ALA A 109 -8.70 -10.17 -1.95
CA ALA A 109 -8.90 -9.01 -2.81
C ALA A 109 -10.39 -8.74 -3.12
N ALA A 110 -10.76 -7.46 -3.19
CA ALA A 110 -12.09 -6.99 -3.60
C ALA A 110 -12.11 -6.86 -5.12
N TYR A 111 -12.19 -7.98 -5.83
CA TYR A 111 -11.98 -8.04 -7.27
C TYR A 111 -12.89 -7.10 -8.05
N THR A 112 -14.17 -7.00 -7.69
CA THR A 112 -15.11 -6.09 -8.37
C THR A 112 -14.69 -4.63 -8.24
N GLU A 113 -14.25 -4.21 -7.05
CA GLU A 113 -13.82 -2.84 -6.80
C GLU A 113 -12.47 -2.52 -7.46
N ILE A 114 -11.53 -3.48 -7.46
CA ILE A 114 -10.25 -3.35 -8.15
C ILE A 114 -10.47 -3.27 -9.66
N GLU A 115 -11.26 -4.18 -10.24
CA GLU A 115 -11.63 -4.20 -11.65
C GLU A 115 -12.25 -2.86 -12.08
N ARG A 116 -13.20 -2.36 -11.29
CA ARG A 116 -13.85 -1.06 -11.52
C ARG A 116 -12.81 0.07 -11.61
N ARG A 117 -11.80 0.10 -10.73
CA ARG A 117 -10.71 1.10 -10.76
C ARG A 117 -9.82 0.97 -11.97
N ILE A 118 -9.48 -0.27 -12.34
CA ILE A 118 -8.65 -0.53 -13.53
C ILE A 118 -9.38 -0.03 -14.79
N LEU A 119 -10.66 -0.37 -14.95
CA LEU A 119 -11.48 0.11 -16.07
C LEU A 119 -11.64 1.63 -16.08
N GLN A 120 -11.75 2.27 -14.91
CA GLN A 120 -11.77 3.73 -14.81
C GLN A 120 -10.45 4.38 -15.24
N ALA A 121 -9.31 3.75 -14.94
CA ALA A 121 -7.99 4.26 -15.33
C ALA A 121 -7.72 4.11 -16.85
N TYR A 122 -8.17 3.02 -17.47
CA TYR A 122 -8.01 2.79 -18.92
C TYR A 122 -9.08 3.45 -19.79
N GLY A 123 -10.16 3.95 -19.21
CA GLY A 123 -11.31 4.48 -19.94
C GLY A 123 -12.36 3.42 -20.27
N LYS A 124 -13.61 3.86 -20.50
CA LYS A 124 -14.81 3.01 -20.57
C LYS A 124 -14.85 1.97 -21.72
N GLU A 125 -13.89 2.00 -22.64
CA GLU A 125 -13.88 1.15 -23.85
C GLU A 125 -13.01 -0.12 -23.71
N ALA A 126 -12.33 -0.31 -22.58
CA ALA A 126 -11.52 -1.49 -22.37
C ALA A 126 -12.40 -2.75 -22.18
N LYS A 127 -12.60 -3.52 -23.26
CA LYS A 127 -13.08 -4.91 -23.14
C LYS A 127 -11.92 -5.78 -22.68
N TRP A 128 -12.15 -6.59 -21.65
CA TRP A 128 -11.20 -7.61 -21.24
C TRP A 128 -11.01 -8.63 -22.35
N GLN A 129 -9.75 -8.92 -22.69
CA GLN A 129 -9.40 -10.14 -23.40
C GLN A 129 -9.38 -11.30 -22.41
N GLU A 130 -9.62 -12.52 -22.88
CA GLU A 130 -9.57 -13.73 -22.06
C GLU A 130 -8.23 -13.84 -21.30
N GLY A 131 -8.31 -14.12 -19.99
CA GLY A 131 -7.16 -14.19 -19.09
C GLY A 131 -6.43 -12.86 -18.84
N ARG A 132 -6.77 -11.75 -19.51
CA ARG A 132 -6.18 -10.43 -19.24
C ARG A 132 -6.71 -9.85 -17.92
N ARG A 133 -7.99 -10.03 -17.64
CA ARG A 133 -8.65 -9.55 -16.41
C ARG A 133 -7.89 -10.03 -15.16
N ASP A 134 -7.73 -11.34 -15.02
CA ASP A 134 -7.17 -11.93 -13.80
C ASP A 134 -5.69 -11.59 -13.65
N ARG A 135 -4.95 -11.47 -14.76
CA ARG A 135 -3.56 -10.96 -14.75
C ARG A 135 -3.45 -9.53 -14.26
N GLU A 136 -4.36 -8.65 -14.65
CA GLU A 136 -4.35 -7.25 -14.18
C GLU A 136 -4.78 -7.16 -12.71
N LEU A 137 -5.77 -7.96 -12.28
CA LEU A 137 -6.13 -8.10 -10.87
C LEU A 137 -4.92 -8.56 -10.05
N PHE A 138 -4.25 -9.62 -10.50
CA PHE A 138 -3.07 -10.16 -9.85
C PHE A 138 -1.95 -9.13 -9.77
N ARG A 139 -1.66 -8.41 -10.85
CA ARG A 139 -0.65 -7.34 -10.86
C ARG A 139 -0.93 -6.26 -9.81
N VAL A 140 -2.19 -5.87 -9.63
CA VAL A 140 -2.55 -4.86 -8.61
C VAL A 140 -2.30 -5.40 -7.20
N VAL A 141 -2.69 -6.65 -6.93
CA VAL A 141 -2.55 -7.27 -5.61
C VAL A 141 -1.09 -7.57 -5.28
N ASP A 142 -0.34 -8.12 -6.24
CA ASP A 142 1.11 -8.38 -6.14
C ASP A 142 1.90 -7.08 -5.86
N GLY A 143 1.39 -5.94 -6.34
CA GLY A 143 1.91 -4.62 -6.04
C GLY A 143 1.77 -4.17 -4.58
N TRP A 144 1.02 -4.86 -3.73
CA TRP A 144 0.84 -4.48 -2.32
C TRP A 144 2.04 -4.84 -1.43
N ALA A 145 2.71 -5.98 -1.66
CA ALA A 145 3.86 -6.38 -0.85
C ALA A 145 5.04 -5.40 -0.96
N PRO A 146 5.44 -4.93 -2.17
CA PRO A 146 6.46 -3.90 -2.31
C PRO A 146 6.12 -2.56 -1.63
N ILE A 147 4.83 -2.20 -1.53
CA ILE A 147 4.42 -0.99 -0.80
C ILE A 147 4.90 -1.14 0.64
N VAL A 148 4.59 -2.24 1.30
CA VAL A 148 4.79 -2.42 2.75
C VAL A 148 6.13 -3.02 3.17
N ALA A 149 6.97 -3.44 2.22
CA ALA A 149 8.17 -4.25 2.48
C ALA A 149 9.11 -3.70 3.58
N HIS A 150 9.23 -2.38 3.71
CA HIS A 150 10.10 -1.75 4.72
C HIS A 150 9.51 -1.72 6.14
N TYR A 151 8.26 -2.13 6.32
CA TYR A 151 7.50 -1.97 7.55
C TYR A 151 7.00 -3.29 8.14
N VAL A 152 7.19 -4.41 7.42
CA VAL A 152 6.62 -5.72 7.79
C VAL A 152 7.05 -6.19 9.18
N ASP A 153 8.25 -5.82 9.64
CA ASP A 153 8.75 -6.17 10.98
C ASP A 153 8.04 -5.43 12.12
N SER A 154 7.29 -4.38 11.80
CA SER A 154 6.46 -3.65 12.77
C SER A 154 5.02 -4.19 12.88
N PHE A 155 4.65 -5.17 12.04
CA PHE A 155 3.31 -5.74 12.04
C PHE A 155 3.12 -6.65 13.25
N ASP A 156 1.98 -6.51 13.92
CA ASP A 156 1.66 -7.35 15.07
C ASP A 156 1.26 -8.76 14.62
N THR A 157 1.84 -9.76 15.27
CA THR A 157 1.51 -11.19 15.04
C THR A 157 0.32 -11.67 15.87
N ASP A 158 -0.11 -10.86 16.84
CA ASP A 158 -1.27 -11.12 17.69
C ASP A 158 -2.45 -10.25 17.24
N LEU A 159 -3.61 -10.89 17.02
CA LEU A 159 -4.81 -10.22 16.53
C LEU A 159 -5.29 -9.13 17.50
N GLU A 160 -5.24 -9.37 18.80
CA GLU A 160 -5.74 -8.41 19.80
C GLU A 160 -4.85 -7.18 19.88
N VAL A 161 -3.52 -7.34 19.78
CA VAL A 161 -2.58 -6.22 19.68
C VAL A 161 -2.82 -5.43 18.39
N ALA A 162 -2.94 -6.09 17.25
CA ALA A 162 -3.23 -5.44 15.97
C ALA A 162 -4.55 -4.65 16.03
N ASN A 163 -5.60 -5.26 16.58
CA ASN A 163 -6.92 -4.67 16.72
C ASN A 163 -6.91 -3.37 17.53
N ARG A 164 -6.09 -3.28 18.58
CA ARG A 164 -5.97 -2.05 19.39
C ARG A 164 -5.27 -0.91 18.65
N LYS A 165 -4.37 -1.21 17.71
CA LYS A 165 -3.67 -0.19 16.91
C LYS A 165 -4.48 0.25 15.68
N MET A 166 -5.34 -0.61 15.15
CA MET A 166 -6.18 -0.29 13.98
C MET A 166 -7.30 0.67 14.33
N GLN A 167 -7.33 1.81 13.64
CA GLN A 167 -8.47 2.72 13.60
C GLN A 167 -9.33 2.40 12.38
N VAL A 168 -10.64 2.23 12.57
CA VAL A 168 -11.57 1.85 11.50
C VAL A 168 -12.60 2.94 11.31
N VAL A 169 -12.82 3.34 10.07
CA VAL A 169 -13.91 4.23 9.66
C VAL A 169 -14.76 3.46 8.66
N VAL A 170 -16.02 3.17 9.03
CA VAL A 170 -16.97 2.49 8.13
C VAL A 170 -17.86 3.53 7.48
N GLU A 171 -17.97 3.51 6.16
CA GLU A 171 -18.86 4.43 5.44
C GLU A 171 -20.34 4.16 5.78
N PRO A 172 -21.22 5.19 5.73
CA PRO A 172 -22.66 4.98 5.84
C PRO A 172 -23.17 3.94 4.83
N GLY A 173 -23.93 2.96 5.32
CA GLY A 173 -24.42 1.84 4.51
C GLY A 173 -23.45 0.67 4.39
N GLU A 174 -22.33 0.68 5.12
CA GLU A 174 -21.42 -0.47 5.31
C GLU A 174 -20.88 -1.11 4.03
N LYS A 175 -20.81 -0.33 2.95
CA LYS A 175 -20.26 -0.81 1.67
C LYS A 175 -18.73 -0.77 1.63
N ARG A 176 -18.14 0.11 2.43
CA ARG A 176 -16.70 0.37 2.50
C ARG A 176 -16.25 0.60 3.93
N ALA A 177 -15.00 0.25 4.18
CA ALA A 177 -14.33 0.56 5.43
C ALA A 177 -12.87 0.97 5.15
N ASP A 178 -12.41 1.99 5.84
CA ASP A 178 -11.03 2.44 5.84
C ASP A 178 -10.37 2.02 7.16
N ILE A 179 -9.17 1.44 7.05
CA ILE A 179 -8.35 1.08 8.20
C ILE A 179 -7.06 1.87 8.16
N TYR A 180 -6.75 2.52 9.28
CA TYR A 180 -5.51 3.22 9.51
C TYR A 180 -4.71 2.45 10.55
N TYR A 181 -3.53 1.99 10.15
CA TYR A 181 -2.64 1.18 10.98
C TYR A 181 -1.27 1.85 11.07
N PRO A 182 -0.85 2.31 12.25
CA PRO A 182 0.46 2.93 12.43
C PRO A 182 1.55 1.87 12.35
N VAL A 183 2.54 2.13 11.50
CA VAL A 183 3.70 1.24 11.29
C VAL A 183 4.97 2.07 11.34
N CYS A 184 6.09 1.43 11.70
CA CYS A 184 7.40 2.08 11.71
C CYS A 184 8.40 1.24 10.92
N HIS A 185 9.43 1.90 10.41
CA HIS A 185 10.58 1.16 9.88
C HIS A 185 11.18 0.25 10.98
N ASP A 186 11.93 -0.78 10.56
CA ASP A 186 12.42 -1.89 11.40
C ASP A 186 12.73 -1.43 12.84
N PRO A 187 11.97 -1.93 13.84
CA PRO A 187 12.11 -1.51 15.22
C PRO A 187 13.46 -1.88 15.83
N SER A 188 14.24 -2.76 15.17
CA SER A 188 15.60 -3.11 15.56
C SER A 188 16.63 -2.02 15.22
N ILE A 189 16.29 -1.07 14.35
CA ILE A 189 17.16 0.08 14.05
C ILE A 189 17.31 0.93 15.32
N GLU A 190 18.54 0.99 15.86
CA GLU A 190 18.86 1.64 17.14
C GLU A 190 18.59 3.15 17.14
N ASP A 191 18.70 3.80 15.98
CA ASP A 191 18.50 5.24 15.84
C ASP A 191 17.01 5.60 15.77
N PRO A 192 16.41 6.19 16.83
CA PRO A 192 14.99 6.52 16.83
C PRO A 192 14.64 7.61 15.81
N ALA A 193 15.61 8.45 15.41
CA ALA A 193 15.40 9.47 14.38
C ALA A 193 15.22 8.87 12.98
N LYS A 194 15.62 7.60 12.78
CA LYS A 194 15.42 6.85 11.53
C LYS A 194 14.14 6.01 11.51
N ARG A 195 13.42 5.94 12.64
CA ARG A 195 12.12 5.26 12.73
C ARG A 195 11.05 6.20 12.20
N GLU A 196 11.02 6.38 10.88
CA GLU A 196 9.92 7.08 10.24
C GLU A 196 8.63 6.28 10.45
N ALA A 197 7.71 6.86 11.22
CA ALA A 197 6.39 6.30 11.43
C ALA A 197 5.48 6.76 10.29
N VAL A 198 4.78 5.81 9.68
CA VAL A 198 3.79 6.10 8.63
C VAL A 198 2.45 5.47 9.01
N ILE A 199 1.38 6.02 8.45
CA ILE A 199 0.05 5.42 8.59
C ILE A 199 -0.22 4.62 7.31
N LEU A 200 -0.29 3.30 7.46
CA LEU A 200 -0.78 2.44 6.42
C LEU A 200 -2.30 2.59 6.33
N HIS A 201 -2.80 2.87 5.12
CA HIS A 201 -4.21 2.97 4.80
C HIS A 201 -4.63 1.74 3.97
N ILE A 202 -5.50 0.92 4.56
CA ILE A 202 -6.10 -0.24 3.93
C ILE A 202 -7.57 0.08 3.67
N GLU A 203 -7.97 0.01 2.41
CA GLU A 203 -9.36 0.23 2.00
C GLU A 203 -10.04 -1.12 1.76
N LEU A 204 -11.21 -1.33 2.34
CA LEU A 204 -12.03 -2.51 2.18
C LEU A 204 -13.35 -2.18 1.50
N ALA A 205 -13.85 -3.13 0.73
CA ALA A 205 -15.18 -3.11 0.13
C ALA A 205 -15.92 -4.42 0.44
N ARG A 206 -17.26 -4.36 0.46
CA ARG A 206 -18.09 -5.57 0.47
C ARG A 206 -18.10 -6.20 -0.91
N GLU A 207 -17.62 -7.44 -1.00
CA GLU A 207 -17.64 -8.27 -2.21
C GLU A 207 -18.79 -9.28 -2.09
N ALA A 208 -19.61 -9.40 -3.13
CA ALA A 208 -20.74 -10.32 -3.15
C ALA A 208 -20.33 -11.67 -3.77
N ALA A 209 -20.67 -12.77 -3.09
CA ALA A 209 -20.50 -14.12 -3.62
C ALA A 209 -21.50 -15.08 -2.96
N ASP A 210 -22.13 -15.95 -3.74
CA ASP A 210 -23.10 -16.94 -3.27
C ASP A 210 -24.20 -16.37 -2.34
N ASN A 211 -24.75 -15.21 -2.70
CA ASN A 211 -25.74 -14.44 -1.91
C ASN A 211 -25.24 -13.97 -0.52
N LYS A 212 -23.93 -14.01 -0.28
CA LYS A 212 -23.27 -13.49 0.92
C LYS A 212 -22.42 -12.26 0.57
N LEU A 213 -22.10 -11.46 1.59
CA LEU A 213 -21.27 -10.27 1.49
C LEU A 213 -20.05 -10.39 2.40
N TYR A 214 -18.86 -10.43 1.81
CA TYR A 214 -17.59 -10.54 2.53
C TYR A 214 -16.85 -9.21 2.52
N TRP A 215 -16.15 -8.89 3.60
CA TRP A 215 -15.16 -7.82 3.55
C TRP A 215 -13.92 -8.28 2.77
N ARG A 216 -13.50 -7.47 1.81
CA ARG A 216 -12.35 -7.72 0.94
C ARG A 216 -11.54 -6.44 0.73
N VAL A 217 -10.26 -6.60 0.40
CA VAL A 217 -9.28 -5.52 0.32
C VAL A 217 -9.29 -4.92 -1.08
N ALA A 218 -9.59 -3.64 -1.18
CA ALA A 218 -9.62 -2.90 -2.44
C ALA A 218 -8.30 -2.16 -2.73
N ARG A 219 -7.55 -1.78 -1.69
CA ARG A 219 -6.30 -1.02 -1.83
C ARG A 219 -5.46 -1.05 -0.57
N VAL A 220 -4.14 -1.06 -0.75
CA VAL A 220 -3.13 -0.75 0.27
C VAL A 220 -2.36 0.50 -0.17
N SER A 221 -2.18 1.47 0.72
CA SER A 221 -1.48 2.73 0.42
C SER A 221 -0.97 3.42 1.69
N TYR A 222 -0.19 4.49 1.56
CA TYR A 222 0.20 5.35 2.68
C TYR A 222 -0.66 6.60 2.77
N ARG A 223 -0.95 7.03 3.99
CA ARG A 223 -1.46 8.38 4.27
C ARG A 223 -0.35 9.21 4.90
N GLY A 224 -0.02 10.34 4.28
CA GLY A 224 0.94 11.28 4.87
C GLY A 224 0.54 11.70 6.28
N LEU A 225 1.52 11.81 7.18
CA LEU A 225 1.35 12.13 8.61
C LEU A 225 0.49 13.39 8.88
N ALA A 226 0.40 14.31 7.91
CA ALA A 226 -0.35 15.56 8.02
C ALA A 226 -1.87 15.38 8.28
N ALA A 227 -2.43 14.18 8.06
CA ALA A 227 -3.85 13.94 8.25
C ALA A 227 -4.26 13.52 9.67
N VAL A 228 -3.32 13.18 10.57
CA VAL A 228 -3.61 12.94 11.99
C VAL A 228 -3.32 14.22 12.78
N ALA A 229 -3.94 15.32 12.36
CA ALA A 229 -4.02 16.50 13.21
C ALA A 229 -4.91 16.12 14.39
N HIS A 230 -4.29 15.69 15.49
CA HIS A 230 -4.96 15.63 16.78
C HIS A 230 -5.67 16.97 16.97
N THR A 231 -7.00 16.96 16.97
CA THR A 231 -7.80 18.10 17.42
C THR A 231 -7.37 18.37 18.85
N ARG A 232 -6.45 19.31 19.02
CA ARG A 232 -6.07 19.84 20.32
C ARG A 232 -7.38 20.31 20.95
N PRO A 233 -7.79 19.79 22.12
CA PRO A 233 -8.99 20.30 22.77
C PRO A 233 -8.80 21.81 22.92
N SER A 234 -9.77 22.58 22.42
CA SER A 234 -9.79 24.03 22.58
C SER A 234 -9.73 24.30 24.08
N SER A 235 -8.58 24.76 24.56
CA SER A 235 -8.47 25.26 25.93
C SER A 235 -9.36 26.48 26.01
N SER A 236 -10.54 26.32 26.59
CA SER A 236 -11.39 27.44 26.97
C SER A 236 -10.59 28.34 27.91
N LEU A 237 -10.18 29.51 27.41
CA LEU A 237 -9.65 30.58 28.23
C LEU A 237 -10.69 30.89 29.33
N PRO A 238 -10.29 31.00 30.61
CA PRO A 238 -11.21 31.42 31.65
C PRO A 238 -11.70 32.84 31.35
N ALA A 239 -13.02 33.04 31.45
CA ALA A 239 -13.64 34.34 31.34
C ALA A 239 -13.01 35.27 32.39
N GLY A 240 -12.34 36.32 31.92
CA GLY A 240 -11.77 37.33 32.80
C GLY A 240 -12.88 38.09 33.52
N ASP A 241 -12.81 38.10 34.84
CA ASP A 241 -13.62 38.93 35.73
C ASP A 241 -13.48 40.41 35.34
N THR A 242 -14.56 41.00 34.82
CA THR A 242 -14.74 42.46 34.78
C THR A 242 -15.09 42.93 36.19
N LYS A 243 -14.14 43.57 36.86
CA LYS A 243 -14.38 44.32 38.10
C LYS A 243 -15.13 45.62 37.78
N HIS A 244 -16.18 45.88 38.56
CA HIS A 244 -16.84 47.18 38.72
C HIS A 244 -16.05 48.08 39.67
#